data_AF-A0A938L5V4-F1
#
_entry.id   AF-A0A938L5V4-F1
#
_cell.length_a   1.000
_cell.length_b   1.000
_cell.length_c   1.000
_cell.angle_alpha   90.00
_cell.angle_beta   90.00
_cell.angle_gamma   90.00
#
_symmetry.space_group_name_H-M   'P 1'
#
loop_
_entity.id
_entity.type
_entity.pdbx_description
1 polymer ?
#
loop_
_entity_poly.entity_id
_entity_poly.type
_entity_poly.pdbx_seq_one_letter_code
_entity_poly.pdbx_strand_id
1 'polypeptide(L)'
;MISETATENVCEVTPQPATGDDAFSLSALMSSSEAIAPEPLTESAVPSNLLTESDAPISNITEPSSVAESVYEPETVTPTAMEPTGLSGLFGAQESSPPPEETVPTEEPPVTEAVTHIAAHVEMPHEVDSLPHDVHPPAIETDSDMLAAPPVRKPAGAEHMTVSKSSFLLLLSYSSAITIGFLYLLYHGTANRNDYGLESLPDIVPLKKKTASVSVYKETVDMPAGHDLKVGDRRRFGNIEVTVLKVTRGEIQFRHFADASKSRLPSAPVLKLWLRFKNVSKDQEIAPLDDQLLFTRAGKDRFSYRSNQFVMRAEQKANQDAKRVIAFDHIIGSGWDLANLPLDKPLRPGESRDYYVPTCENDLDILTGELLWRVHIRKGYSSRGNGVTTLFEVRFNSNVISDEAA
;
A
#
# COMPACT_ATOMS: atom_id res chain seq x y z
N MET A 1 -46.08 46.07 24.86
CA MET A 1 -45.01 46.61 25.72
C MET A 1 -43.74 46.61 24.90
N ILE A 2 -43.19 47.80 24.69
CA ILE A 2 -41.99 48.11 23.91
C ILE A 2 -40.83 48.21 24.90
N SER A 3 -39.65 47.67 24.55
CA SER A 3 -38.38 48.19 25.03
C SER A 3 -37.26 47.86 24.03
N GLU A 4 -36.78 48.92 23.37
CA GLU A 4 -35.50 49.06 22.67
C GLU A 4 -34.34 49.06 23.70
N THR A 5 -33.14 48.54 23.42
CA THR A 5 -31.91 49.22 22.90
C THR A 5 -30.73 48.32 23.38
N ALA A 6 -29.49 48.25 22.87
CA ALA A 6 -28.71 48.89 21.82
C ALA A 6 -27.45 48.03 21.53
N THR A 7 -26.83 48.33 20.38
CA THR A 7 -25.55 47.90 19.77
C THR A 7 -24.27 48.07 20.60
N GLU A 8 -23.27 47.21 20.35
CA GLU A 8 -21.88 47.65 20.08
C GLU A 8 -21.05 46.61 19.30
N ASN A 9 -20.37 47.11 18.27
CA ASN A 9 -19.46 46.43 17.33
C ASN A 9 -18.01 46.72 17.77
N VAL A 10 -17.12 45.73 17.77
CA VAL A 10 -15.66 45.98 17.72
C VAL A 10 -15.01 45.00 16.73
N CYS A 11 -14.47 45.59 15.66
CA CYS A 11 -13.54 44.98 14.71
C CYS A 11 -12.16 44.83 15.37
N GLU A 12 -11.51 43.69 15.19
CA GLU A 12 -10.08 43.53 15.46
C GLU A 12 -9.31 43.24 14.17
N VAL A 13 -8.14 43.88 14.08
CA VAL A 13 -7.39 44.22 12.88
C VAL A 13 -6.25 43.23 12.64
N THR A 14 -6.13 42.77 11.40
CA THR A 14 -5.00 41.98 10.87
C THR A 14 -3.71 42.81 10.81
N PRO A 15 -2.55 42.28 11.24
CA PRO A 15 -1.26 42.87 10.87
C PRO A 15 -0.69 42.28 9.57
N GLN A 16 -0.38 43.16 8.62
CA GLN A 16 0.49 42.90 7.46
C GLN A 16 1.95 42.65 7.90
N PRO A 17 2.70 41.76 7.23
CA PRO A 17 4.16 41.79 7.25
C PRO A 17 4.71 42.76 6.20
N ALA A 18 5.68 43.56 6.64
CA ALA A 18 6.41 44.54 5.84
C ALA A 18 7.41 43.89 4.88
N THR A 19 7.45 44.45 3.68
CA THR A 19 8.51 44.35 2.68
C THR A 19 9.84 44.92 3.20
N GLY A 20 10.95 44.24 2.88
CA GLY A 20 12.30 44.73 3.08
C GLY A 20 13.31 43.85 2.36
N ASP A 21 13.61 44.21 1.12
CA ASP A 21 14.77 43.74 0.36
C ASP A 21 16.04 44.23 1.07
N ASP A 22 17.01 43.32 1.29
CA ASP A 22 18.42 43.69 1.28
C ASP A 22 19.28 42.49 0.91
N ALA A 23 20.06 42.69 -0.15
CA ALA A 23 21.00 41.74 -0.72
C ALA A 23 22.28 41.66 0.12
N PHE A 24 22.77 40.45 0.39
CA PHE A 24 24.20 40.22 0.63
C PHE A 24 24.64 38.85 0.10
N SER A 25 25.33 38.89 -1.03
CA SER A 25 26.23 37.83 -1.50
C SER A 25 27.50 37.81 -0.65
N LEU A 26 27.90 36.66 -0.13
CA LEU A 26 29.31 36.31 0.04
C LEU A 26 29.51 34.81 -0.21
N SER A 27 29.95 34.52 -1.42
CA SER A 27 30.63 33.30 -1.79
C SER A 27 32.04 33.27 -1.18
N ALA A 28 32.49 32.04 -0.90
CA ALA A 28 33.89 31.63 -0.74
C ALA A 28 34.61 32.03 0.57
N LEU A 29 35.08 31.01 1.31
CA LEU A 29 36.52 30.80 1.57
C LEU A 29 36.76 29.56 2.47
N MET A 30 37.68 28.70 1.98
CA MET A 30 38.55 27.73 2.69
C MET A 30 37.87 26.52 3.35
N SER A 31 38.03 25.27 2.90
CA SER A 31 39.23 24.46 2.56
C SER A 31 40.14 24.16 3.75
N SER A 32 40.39 22.85 3.91
CA SER A 32 41.44 22.19 4.74
C SER A 32 41.14 22.17 6.24
N SER A 33 41.56 21.21 7.06
CA SER A 33 42.21 19.89 6.99
C SER A 33 42.22 19.46 8.47
N GLU A 34 42.15 18.15 8.76
CA GLU A 34 43.07 17.44 9.66
C GLU A 34 42.35 16.25 10.31
N ALA A 35 42.96 15.08 10.13
CA ALA A 35 42.62 13.85 10.81
C ALA A 35 43.31 13.80 12.18
N ILE A 36 42.62 13.37 13.24
CA ILE A 36 43.24 12.76 14.42
C ILE A 36 42.38 11.58 14.88
N ALA A 37 43.06 10.46 15.11
CA ALA A 37 42.59 9.14 15.48
C ALA A 37 42.16 9.05 16.98
N PRO A 38 41.57 7.92 17.41
CA PRO A 38 40.85 7.77 18.69
C PRO A 38 41.72 7.16 19.80
N GLU A 39 41.35 7.34 21.07
CA GLU A 39 41.91 6.65 22.26
C GLU A 39 41.06 7.03 23.53
N PRO A 40 41.12 6.31 24.67
CA PRO A 40 40.23 5.16 24.92
C PRO A 40 39.51 5.20 26.29
N LEU A 41 38.82 4.10 26.56
CA LEU A 41 38.09 3.65 27.76
C LEU A 41 38.64 4.13 29.12
N THR A 42 37.71 4.50 30.02
CA THR A 42 37.91 4.35 31.47
C THR A 42 36.68 3.73 32.12
N GLU A 43 36.92 2.53 32.62
CA GLU A 43 36.22 1.75 33.62
C GLU A 43 36.23 2.50 34.96
N SER A 44 35.09 2.58 35.66
CA SER A 44 35.11 2.79 37.11
C SER A 44 33.84 2.28 37.78
N ALA A 45 34.07 1.63 38.92
CA ALA A 45 33.17 0.78 39.66
C ALA A 45 32.32 1.52 40.70
N VAL A 46 31.12 0.97 40.93
CA VAL A 46 30.38 0.70 42.19
C VAL A 46 30.99 1.30 43.48
N PRO A 47 30.18 1.94 44.36
CA PRO A 47 29.65 1.17 45.48
C PRO A 47 28.18 1.44 45.87
N SER A 48 27.62 0.39 46.46
CA SER A 48 26.37 0.26 47.19
C SER A 48 26.18 1.23 48.37
N ASN A 49 24.93 1.57 48.68
CA ASN A 49 24.39 1.87 50.04
C ASN A 49 22.85 1.70 49.93
N LEU A 50 22.17 0.70 50.52
CA LEU A 50 21.83 0.41 51.92
C LEU A 50 21.01 1.49 52.66
N LEU A 51 19.78 1.08 53.01
CA LEU A 51 18.84 1.57 54.05
C LEU A 51 18.15 2.92 53.75
N THR A 52 16.83 3.07 53.91
CA THR A 52 16.16 3.01 55.22
C THR A 52 14.63 2.83 55.06
N GLU A 53 14.04 2.03 55.95
CA GLU A 53 12.62 1.97 56.29
C GLU A 53 12.02 3.35 56.63
N SER A 54 10.74 3.57 56.32
CA SER A 54 9.88 4.43 57.13
C SER A 54 8.43 3.96 57.04
N ASP A 55 7.91 3.61 58.21
CA ASP A 55 6.54 3.26 58.54
C ASP A 55 5.53 4.42 58.37
N ALA A 56 4.34 4.02 57.89
CA ALA A 56 2.97 4.44 58.29
C ALA A 56 2.52 5.93 58.12
N PRO A 57 1.20 6.26 58.19
CA PRO A 57 0.03 5.40 58.43
C PRO A 57 -1.16 5.54 57.44
N ILE A 58 -1.97 4.49 57.53
CA ILE A 58 -3.40 4.29 57.23
C ILE A 58 -4.25 5.57 57.29
N SER A 59 -5.09 5.77 56.29
CA SER A 59 -6.29 6.63 56.39
C SER A 59 -7.46 5.94 55.70
N ASN A 60 -8.44 5.57 56.53
CA ASN A 60 -9.76 5.06 56.19
C ASN A 60 -10.46 5.90 55.13
N ILE A 61 -11.02 5.27 54.10
CA ILE A 61 -12.16 5.85 53.37
C ILE A 61 -13.34 4.88 53.48
N THR A 62 -14.30 5.41 54.20
CA THR A 62 -15.61 4.92 54.62
C THR A 62 -16.54 4.61 53.43
N GLU A 63 -17.13 3.42 53.46
CA GLU A 63 -18.40 3.10 52.79
C GLU A 63 -19.54 3.95 53.37
N PRO A 64 -20.48 4.40 52.52
CA PRO A 64 -21.87 4.46 52.95
C PRO A 64 -22.71 3.41 52.22
N SER A 65 -23.23 2.51 53.05
CA SER A 65 -24.33 1.62 52.77
C SER A 65 -25.67 2.37 52.85
N SER A 66 -26.58 2.01 51.94
CA SER A 66 -28.01 1.76 52.19
C SER A 66 -29.09 2.86 51.92
N VAL A 67 -30.10 2.36 51.18
CA VAL A 67 -31.56 2.61 51.20
C VAL A 67 -32.17 3.82 50.49
N ALA A 68 -32.82 3.55 49.34
CA ALA A 68 -34.27 3.76 49.07
C ALA A 68 -34.47 3.43 47.57
N GLU A 69 -35.06 2.31 47.15
CA GLU A 69 -36.49 1.99 47.18
C GLU A 69 -37.39 3.14 46.68
N SER A 70 -37.60 3.19 45.36
CA SER A 70 -38.87 3.69 44.80
C SER A 70 -39.25 2.89 43.56
N VAL A 71 -40.36 2.19 43.74
CA VAL A 71 -41.17 1.49 42.75
C VAL A 71 -41.94 2.54 41.95
N TYR A 72 -41.79 2.60 40.62
CA TYR A 72 -42.77 3.24 39.73
C TYR A 72 -42.65 2.71 38.29
N GLU A 73 -43.52 1.77 37.94
CA GLU A 73 -44.12 1.53 36.63
C GLU A 73 -45.55 1.01 36.94
N PRO A 74 -46.58 1.15 36.07
CA PRO A 74 -46.54 1.55 34.65
C PRO A 74 -47.61 2.58 34.26
N GLU A 75 -47.42 3.31 33.14
CA GLU A 75 -48.56 3.81 32.36
C GLU A 75 -48.46 3.35 30.91
N THR A 76 -49.28 2.35 30.62
CA THR A 76 -49.61 1.84 29.30
C THR A 76 -50.50 2.87 28.60
N VAL A 77 -49.97 3.58 27.60
CA VAL A 77 -50.79 4.44 26.73
C VAL A 77 -51.00 3.75 25.40
N THR A 78 -52.18 3.18 25.26
CA THR A 78 -52.76 2.67 24.01
C THR A 78 -53.02 3.83 23.04
N PRO A 79 -52.52 3.82 21.79
CA PRO A 79 -53.07 4.68 20.77
C PRO A 79 -54.37 4.09 20.22
N THR A 80 -55.46 4.73 20.63
CA THR A 80 -56.83 4.58 20.14
C THR A 80 -56.90 4.79 18.63
N ALA A 81 -57.46 3.79 17.94
CA ALA A 81 -57.96 3.91 16.58
C ALA A 81 -59.11 4.93 16.52
N MET A 82 -58.97 5.94 15.66
CA MET A 82 -60.08 6.77 15.18
C MET A 82 -59.99 6.89 13.66
N GLU A 83 -60.83 6.12 12.99
CA GLU A 83 -61.57 6.48 11.79
C GLU A 83 -63.04 6.11 12.06
N PRO A 84 -64.08 6.64 11.38
CA PRO A 84 -64.06 7.27 10.05
C PRO A 84 -64.97 8.51 9.93
N THR A 85 -65.36 8.83 8.69
CA THR A 85 -66.37 9.81 8.19
C THR A 85 -65.83 11.24 8.03
N GLY A 86 -65.68 11.83 6.84
CA GLY A 86 -66.19 11.55 5.51
C GLY A 86 -66.76 12.85 4.93
N LEU A 87 -66.37 13.27 3.72
CA LEU A 87 -67.21 13.93 2.70
C LEU A 87 -66.36 14.48 1.53
N SER A 88 -66.62 13.92 0.34
CA SER A 88 -66.77 14.56 -0.99
C SER A 88 -65.78 15.64 -1.41
N GLY A 89 -65.03 15.54 -2.52
CA GLY A 89 -65.39 15.24 -3.92
C GLY A 89 -64.47 16.13 -4.79
N LEU A 90 -63.89 15.70 -5.90
CA LEU A 90 -64.45 15.72 -7.26
C LEU A 90 -63.35 15.27 -8.25
N PHE A 91 -63.76 14.77 -9.42
CA PHE A 91 -62.98 14.33 -10.60
C PHE A 91 -62.36 12.91 -10.46
N GLY A 92 -62.79 11.83 -11.13
CA GLY A 92 -63.19 11.63 -12.54
C GLY A 92 -61.92 11.36 -13.38
N ALA A 93 -61.61 10.22 -14.02
CA ALA A 93 -62.38 9.13 -14.64
C ALA A 93 -61.50 7.84 -14.73
N GLN A 94 -62.06 6.62 -14.64
CA GLN A 94 -62.10 5.51 -15.64
C GLN A 94 -60.74 5.16 -16.31
N GLU A 95 -60.25 3.91 -16.35
CA GLU A 95 -60.86 2.76 -17.03
C GLU A 95 -60.12 1.41 -16.72
N SER A 96 -60.92 0.38 -16.42
CA SER A 96 -60.80 -1.06 -16.74
C SER A 96 -59.48 -1.85 -16.62
N SER A 97 -59.52 -2.87 -15.74
CA SER A 97 -58.81 -4.16 -15.85
C SER A 97 -59.28 -4.99 -17.06
N PRO A 98 -58.54 -6.05 -17.47
CA PRO A 98 -58.87 -7.39 -16.91
C PRO A 98 -57.66 -8.33 -16.67
N PRO A 99 -57.81 -9.37 -15.80
CA PRO A 99 -57.01 -10.61 -15.79
C PRO A 99 -57.83 -11.78 -16.39
N PRO A 100 -57.46 -13.08 -16.27
CA PRO A 100 -56.16 -13.75 -16.05
C PRO A 100 -55.84 -14.78 -17.18
N GLU A 101 -54.64 -15.36 -17.21
CA GLU A 101 -54.49 -16.70 -17.84
C GLU A 101 -53.47 -17.58 -17.11
N GLU A 102 -53.91 -18.83 -16.98
CA GLU A 102 -53.47 -19.93 -16.14
C GLU A 102 -52.76 -20.93 -17.05
N THR A 103 -51.54 -21.38 -16.72
CA THR A 103 -51.01 -22.65 -17.26
C THR A 103 -49.88 -23.21 -16.40
N VAL A 104 -50.20 -24.30 -15.71
CA VAL A 104 -49.35 -25.40 -15.22
C VAL A 104 -49.72 -26.61 -16.13
N PRO A 105 -48.99 -27.74 -16.29
CA PRO A 105 -47.75 -28.24 -15.66
C PRO A 105 -46.66 -28.71 -16.65
N THR A 106 -45.44 -29.01 -16.16
CA THR A 106 -44.66 -30.14 -16.69
C THR A 106 -43.83 -30.78 -15.59
N GLU A 107 -43.91 -32.10 -15.58
CA GLU A 107 -43.53 -33.10 -14.59
C GLU A 107 -42.21 -33.80 -15.02
N GLU A 108 -41.33 -34.07 -14.04
CA GLU A 108 -40.27 -35.11 -13.98
C GLU A 108 -39.06 -35.12 -14.98
N PRO A 109 -37.95 -35.86 -14.69
CA PRO A 109 -37.59 -36.68 -13.51
C PRO A 109 -36.19 -36.37 -12.89
N PRO A 110 -35.81 -37.06 -11.79
CA PRO A 110 -34.51 -36.91 -11.12
C PRO A 110 -33.41 -37.75 -11.78
N VAL A 111 -32.24 -37.16 -12.02
CA VAL A 111 -31.03 -37.92 -12.38
C VAL A 111 -30.26 -38.27 -11.11
N THR A 112 -30.34 -39.55 -10.78
CA THR A 112 -29.45 -40.24 -9.84
C THR A 112 -28.31 -40.81 -10.68
N GLU A 113 -27.07 -40.33 -10.51
CA GLU A 113 -25.89 -41.09 -10.92
C GLU A 113 -24.83 -41.07 -9.83
N ALA A 114 -24.57 -42.28 -9.33
CA ALA A 114 -23.45 -42.65 -8.49
C ALA A 114 -22.31 -43.17 -9.38
N VAL A 115 -21.10 -42.65 -9.21
CA VAL A 115 -19.83 -43.26 -9.64
C VAL A 115 -18.78 -42.76 -8.62
N THR A 116 -18.39 -43.49 -7.57
CA THR A 116 -17.62 -44.75 -7.46
C THR A 116 -16.26 -44.72 -8.19
N HIS A 117 -15.21 -44.46 -7.39
CA HIS A 117 -13.81 -44.89 -7.51
C HIS A 117 -13.06 -44.72 -8.84
N ILE A 118 -12.02 -43.88 -8.86
CA ILE A 118 -10.68 -44.29 -9.34
C ILE A 118 -9.61 -43.65 -8.44
N ALA A 119 -9.02 -44.47 -7.59
CA ALA A 119 -7.69 -44.24 -7.04
C ALA A 119 -6.68 -44.54 -8.16
N ALA A 120 -5.94 -43.54 -8.61
CA ALA A 120 -4.78 -43.74 -9.46
C ALA A 120 -3.52 -43.50 -8.61
N HIS A 121 -3.06 -44.61 -8.05
CA HIS A 121 -1.69 -44.83 -7.64
C HIS A 121 -0.78 -44.62 -8.87
N VAL A 122 0.09 -43.62 -8.84
CA VAL A 122 1.20 -43.51 -9.79
C VAL A 122 2.48 -43.66 -8.99
N GLU A 123 2.97 -44.90 -8.98
CA GLU A 123 4.37 -45.23 -8.73
C GLU A 123 5.27 -44.58 -9.79
N MET A 124 6.38 -44.00 -9.30
CA MET A 124 7.77 -43.86 -9.79
C MET A 124 8.15 -44.52 -11.14
N PRO A 125 9.30 -44.23 -11.80
CA PRO A 125 10.48 -43.44 -11.38
C PRO A 125 11.02 -42.47 -12.47
N HIS A 126 11.92 -41.55 -12.12
CA HIS A 126 13.16 -41.34 -12.88
C HIS A 126 14.07 -40.35 -12.14
N GLU A 127 14.95 -40.94 -11.35
CA GLU A 127 16.24 -40.40 -10.99
C GLU A 127 17.04 -40.19 -12.29
N VAL A 128 17.34 -38.93 -12.61
CA VAL A 128 18.30 -38.58 -13.66
C VAL A 128 19.49 -37.96 -12.94
N ASP A 129 20.36 -38.84 -12.50
CA ASP A 129 21.72 -38.53 -12.10
C ASP A 129 22.45 -37.99 -13.33
N SER A 130 22.86 -36.72 -13.29
CA SER A 130 23.61 -36.05 -14.35
C SER A 130 24.74 -35.26 -13.72
N LEU A 131 25.82 -36.00 -13.52
CA LEU A 131 27.24 -35.65 -13.46
C LEU A 131 27.64 -34.15 -13.49
N PRO A 132 28.60 -33.76 -12.63
CA PRO A 132 29.25 -32.46 -12.70
C PRO A 132 30.13 -32.34 -13.95
N HIS A 133 29.98 -31.23 -14.66
CA HIS A 133 30.84 -30.86 -15.79
C HIS A 133 32.14 -30.25 -15.25
N ASP A 134 33.14 -31.11 -15.01
CA ASP A 134 34.54 -30.71 -14.84
C ASP A 134 35.08 -30.19 -16.18
N VAL A 135 35.22 -28.88 -16.31
CA VAL A 135 35.92 -28.24 -17.41
C VAL A 135 37.40 -28.20 -17.07
N HIS A 136 38.09 -29.27 -17.45
CA HIS A 136 39.56 -29.31 -17.46
C HIS A 136 40.09 -28.42 -18.61
N PRO A 137 41.15 -27.62 -18.38
CA PRO A 137 41.83 -26.86 -19.43
C PRO A 137 42.60 -27.81 -20.36
N PRO A 138 42.60 -27.58 -21.69
CA PRO A 138 43.36 -28.42 -22.59
C PRO A 138 44.86 -28.16 -22.41
N ALA A 139 45.57 -29.26 -22.18
CA ALA A 139 47.01 -29.36 -22.17
C ALA A 139 47.59 -29.06 -23.56
N ILE A 140 48.71 -28.34 -23.54
CA ILE A 140 49.54 -28.06 -24.70
C ILE A 140 50.33 -29.33 -25.01
N GLU A 141 49.90 -30.12 -25.98
CA GLU A 141 50.74 -31.16 -26.58
C GLU A 141 51.64 -30.52 -27.64
N THR A 142 52.93 -30.60 -27.34
CA THR A 142 54.04 -30.21 -28.20
C THR A 142 54.36 -31.42 -29.07
N ASP A 143 53.89 -31.43 -30.32
CA ASP A 143 54.38 -32.38 -31.31
C ASP A 143 55.27 -31.65 -32.31
N SER A 144 56.57 -31.92 -32.17
CA SER A 144 57.59 -31.62 -33.15
C SER A 144 57.44 -32.62 -34.27
N ASP A 145 56.97 -32.18 -35.44
CA ASP A 145 57.20 -32.92 -36.66
C ASP A 145 57.90 -32.06 -37.71
N MET A 146 59.09 -32.52 -38.06
CA MET A 146 60.02 -31.95 -39.02
C MET A 146 59.50 -32.17 -40.43
N LEU A 147 58.93 -31.16 -41.08
CA LEU A 147 58.78 -31.16 -42.54
C LEU A 147 59.17 -29.82 -43.15
N ALA A 148 60.36 -29.85 -43.75
CA ALA A 148 60.88 -29.05 -44.87
C ALA A 148 60.23 -27.67 -45.13
N ALA A 149 61.00 -26.62 -44.85
CA ALA A 149 60.71 -25.25 -45.21
C ALA A 149 60.48 -25.08 -46.74
N PRO A 150 59.30 -24.62 -47.19
CA PRO A 150 59.16 -24.07 -48.53
C PRO A 150 59.88 -22.71 -48.61
N PRO A 151 60.47 -22.35 -49.78
CA PRO A 151 61.21 -21.11 -49.92
C PRO A 151 60.27 -19.90 -49.74
N VAL A 152 60.57 -19.09 -48.71
CA VAL A 152 59.95 -17.79 -48.44
C VAL A 152 60.11 -16.91 -49.67
N ARG A 153 59.06 -16.81 -50.49
CA ARG A 153 58.92 -15.76 -51.47
C ARG A 153 58.63 -14.47 -50.71
N LYS A 154 59.58 -13.53 -50.72
CA LYS A 154 59.35 -12.13 -50.30
C LYS A 154 58.06 -11.63 -50.96
N PRO A 155 57.03 -11.22 -50.22
CA PRO A 155 55.93 -10.47 -50.81
C PRO A 155 56.50 -9.15 -51.30
N ALA A 156 56.59 -9.03 -52.62
CA ALA A 156 56.91 -7.78 -53.29
C ALA A 156 55.73 -6.81 -53.06
N GLY A 157 56.04 -5.63 -52.53
CA GLY A 157 55.15 -4.47 -52.54
C GLY A 157 53.96 -4.57 -51.59
N ALA A 158 54.17 -4.32 -50.30
CA ALA A 158 53.09 -3.85 -49.44
C ALA A 158 52.70 -2.44 -49.92
N GLU A 159 51.73 -2.39 -50.83
CA GLU A 159 51.10 -1.14 -51.22
C GLU A 159 50.50 -0.51 -49.96
N HIS A 160 51.10 0.59 -49.50
CA HIS A 160 50.54 1.42 -48.44
C HIS A 160 49.19 1.97 -48.93
N MET A 161 48.10 1.27 -48.63
CA MET A 161 46.73 1.80 -48.76
C MET A 161 46.61 3.01 -47.83
N THR A 162 46.93 4.18 -48.38
CA THR A 162 46.79 5.46 -47.72
C THR A 162 45.35 5.90 -47.91
N VAL A 163 44.58 5.82 -46.84
CA VAL A 163 43.20 6.31 -46.82
C VAL A 163 43.22 7.83 -47.05
N SER A 164 42.31 8.34 -47.88
CA SER A 164 42.26 9.78 -48.13
C SER A 164 42.00 10.52 -46.81
N LYS A 165 42.70 11.66 -46.61
CA LYS A 165 42.54 12.49 -45.40
C LYS A 165 41.07 12.87 -45.16
N SER A 166 40.32 13.10 -46.23
CA SER A 166 38.89 13.43 -46.16
C SER A 166 38.04 12.26 -45.66
N SER A 167 38.34 11.04 -46.12
CA SER A 167 37.65 9.82 -45.64
C SER A 167 37.92 9.56 -44.16
N PHE A 168 39.17 9.79 -43.72
CA PHE A 168 39.54 9.68 -42.31
C PHE A 168 38.84 10.74 -41.45
N LEU A 169 38.81 12.01 -41.89
CA LEU A 169 38.12 13.09 -41.18
C LEU A 169 36.61 12.86 -41.09
N LEU A 170 35.98 12.34 -42.15
CA LEU A 170 34.56 12.01 -42.16
C LEU A 170 34.25 10.85 -41.21
N LEU A 171 35.11 9.83 -41.17
CA LEU A 171 34.97 8.73 -40.22
C LEU A 171 35.11 9.23 -38.78
N LEU A 172 36.10 10.09 -38.51
CA LEU A 172 36.35 10.65 -37.18
C LEU A 172 35.19 11.54 -36.70
N SER A 173 34.64 12.39 -37.58
CA SER A 173 33.49 13.23 -37.24
C SER A 173 32.23 12.40 -36.99
N TYR A 174 31.99 11.38 -37.81
CA TYR A 174 30.88 10.45 -37.64
C TYR A 174 31.00 9.65 -36.33
N SER A 175 32.18 9.09 -36.04
CA SER A 175 32.41 8.37 -34.78
C SER A 175 32.25 9.28 -33.56
N SER A 176 32.72 10.53 -33.64
CA SER A 176 32.54 11.52 -32.58
C SER A 176 31.07 11.84 -32.33
N ALA A 177 30.30 12.10 -33.40
CA ALA A 177 28.87 12.38 -33.31
C ALA A 177 28.08 11.22 -32.70
N ILE A 178 28.37 9.98 -33.10
CA ILE A 178 27.77 8.78 -32.51
C ILE A 178 28.13 8.66 -31.03
N THR A 179 29.39 8.87 -30.68
CA THR A 179 29.85 8.73 -29.29
C THR A 179 29.20 9.78 -28.39
N ILE A 180 29.07 11.03 -28.86
CA ILE A 180 28.35 12.10 -28.16
C ILE A 180 26.87 11.74 -28.03
N GLY A 181 26.25 11.20 -29.09
CA GLY A 181 24.87 10.70 -29.03
C GLY A 181 24.68 9.61 -27.98
N PHE A 182 25.60 8.64 -27.89
CA PHE A 182 25.57 7.61 -26.84
C PHE A 182 25.82 8.19 -25.45
N LEU A 183 26.74 9.14 -25.29
CA LEU A 183 26.96 9.82 -24.01
C LEU A 183 25.73 10.60 -23.56
N TYR A 184 25.07 11.28 -24.49
CA TYR A 184 23.82 12.01 -24.25
C TYR A 184 22.70 11.06 -23.83
N LEU A 185 22.54 9.94 -24.52
CA LEU A 185 21.57 8.90 -24.17
C LEU A 185 21.90 8.21 -22.85
N LEU A 186 23.16 7.99 -22.52
CA LEU A 186 23.57 7.45 -21.22
C LEU A 186 23.30 8.46 -20.11
N TYR A 187 23.61 9.74 -20.32
CA TYR A 187 23.36 10.80 -19.36
C TYR A 187 21.86 10.95 -19.08
N HIS A 188 21.03 11.10 -20.11
CA HIS A 188 19.57 11.22 -19.95
C HIS A 188 18.90 9.90 -19.55
N GLY A 189 19.35 8.78 -20.09
CA GLY A 189 18.82 7.45 -19.78
C GLY A 189 19.14 6.99 -18.37
N THR A 190 20.22 7.49 -17.75
CA THR A 190 20.52 7.23 -16.34
C THR A 190 19.93 8.29 -15.41
N ALA A 191 19.86 9.56 -15.83
CA ALA A 191 19.24 10.63 -15.04
C ALA A 191 17.72 10.45 -14.87
N ASN A 192 17.04 9.89 -15.88
CA ASN A 192 15.59 9.63 -15.83
C ASN A 192 15.23 8.25 -15.23
N ARG A 193 16.16 7.56 -14.56
CA ARG A 193 15.86 6.28 -13.88
C ARG A 193 15.00 6.42 -12.62
N ASN A 194 14.72 7.64 -12.18
CA ASN A 194 14.01 7.89 -10.93
C ASN A 194 12.49 7.67 -10.99
N ASP A 195 11.89 7.50 -12.17
CA ASP A 195 10.43 7.43 -12.30
C ASP A 195 9.88 5.99 -12.29
N TYR A 196 10.71 4.97 -12.56
CA TYR A 196 10.29 3.57 -12.60
C TYR A 196 10.25 2.88 -11.23
N GLY A 197 10.63 3.60 -10.17
CA GLY A 197 10.76 3.02 -8.84
C GLY A 197 9.45 2.38 -8.38
N LEU A 198 8.32 3.06 -8.51
CA LEU A 198 7.08 2.67 -7.83
C LEU A 198 6.22 1.66 -8.61
N GLU A 199 6.52 1.45 -9.90
CA GLU A 199 5.76 0.51 -10.75
C GLU A 199 6.04 -0.94 -10.39
N SER A 200 7.29 -1.28 -10.06
CA SER A 200 7.71 -2.65 -9.76
C SER A 200 8.70 -2.66 -8.60
N LEU A 201 8.13 -2.84 -7.42
CA LEU A 201 8.86 -2.87 -6.17
C LEU A 201 9.12 -4.31 -5.73
N PRO A 202 10.26 -4.58 -5.09
CA PRO A 202 10.43 -5.86 -4.40
C PRO A 202 9.34 -5.99 -3.32
N ASP A 203 8.92 -7.22 -3.06
CA ASP A 203 8.06 -7.48 -1.92
C ASP A 203 8.75 -7.13 -0.59
N ILE A 204 7.94 -6.96 0.46
CA ILE A 204 8.45 -6.87 1.82
C ILE A 204 8.98 -8.27 2.18
N VAL A 205 10.28 -8.49 2.01
CA VAL A 205 10.91 -9.72 2.48
C VAL A 205 11.18 -9.55 3.98
N PRO A 206 10.65 -10.42 4.86
CA PRO A 206 11.12 -10.46 6.24
C PRO A 206 12.60 -10.85 6.20
N LEU A 207 13.47 -9.86 6.44
CA LEU A 207 14.90 -10.12 6.56
C LEU A 207 15.09 -11.14 7.69
N LYS A 208 15.74 -12.27 7.36
CA LYS A 208 16.11 -13.34 8.31
C LYS A 208 16.89 -12.82 9.54
N LYS A 209 17.33 -11.56 9.55
CA LYS A 209 17.93 -10.87 10.68
C LYS A 209 16.91 -9.92 11.32
N LYS A 210 16.14 -10.42 12.31
CA LYS A 210 15.39 -9.76 13.41
C LYS A 210 14.72 -8.39 13.23
N THR A 211 14.70 -7.79 12.06
CA THR A 211 14.05 -6.51 11.79
C THR A 211 13.70 -6.49 10.31
N ALA A 212 12.43 -6.67 9.98
CA ALA A 212 11.96 -6.45 8.62
C ALA A 212 12.22 -4.98 8.27
N SER A 213 13.23 -4.71 7.43
CA SER A 213 13.44 -3.35 6.93
C SER A 213 12.43 -3.09 5.82
N VAL A 214 11.35 -2.44 6.19
CA VAL A 214 10.34 -1.94 5.27
C VAL A 214 10.98 -0.88 4.41
N SER A 215 10.94 -1.05 3.10
CA SER A 215 11.23 0.05 2.20
C SER A 215 10.01 0.97 2.20
N VAL A 216 10.09 2.05 2.98
CA VAL A 216 9.12 3.14 2.93
C VAL A 216 9.55 4.10 1.84
N TYR A 217 8.66 4.33 0.88
CA TYR A 217 8.89 5.23 -0.24
C TYR A 217 8.48 6.65 0.13
N LYS A 218 9.18 7.63 -0.43
CA LYS A 218 8.90 9.06 -0.17
C LYS A 218 7.44 9.37 -0.53
N GLU A 219 6.74 10.06 0.37
CA GLU A 219 5.33 10.40 0.14
C GLU A 219 5.17 11.48 -0.94
N THR A 220 6.15 12.36 -1.10
CA THR A 220 6.10 13.47 -2.07
C THR A 220 6.39 13.06 -3.52
N VAL A 221 6.70 11.78 -3.78
CA VAL A 221 7.02 11.30 -5.13
C VAL A 221 5.74 11.20 -5.95
N ASP A 222 5.81 11.69 -7.19
CA ASP A 222 4.70 11.57 -8.13
C ASP A 222 4.49 10.14 -8.58
N MET A 223 3.22 9.80 -8.85
CA MET A 223 2.88 8.46 -9.30
C MET A 223 3.27 8.28 -10.76
N PRO A 224 3.75 7.08 -11.15
CA PRO A 224 3.95 6.77 -12.55
C PRO A 224 2.64 6.84 -13.34
N ALA A 225 2.73 7.04 -14.64
CA ALA A 225 1.56 7.22 -15.49
C ALA A 225 0.54 6.07 -15.33
N GLY A 226 -0.71 6.43 -15.01
CA GLY A 226 -1.81 5.47 -14.81
C GLY A 226 -1.76 4.71 -13.48
N HIS A 227 -1.01 5.21 -12.49
CA HIS A 227 -1.13 4.82 -11.08
C HIS A 227 -1.91 5.84 -10.24
N ASP A 228 -2.39 6.94 -10.85
CA ASP A 228 -3.44 7.78 -10.27
C ASP A 228 -4.82 7.25 -10.71
N LEU A 229 -5.66 6.88 -9.75
CA LEU A 229 -7.02 6.36 -9.95
C LEU A 229 -8.04 7.26 -9.27
N LYS A 230 -9.30 7.17 -9.70
CA LYS A 230 -10.47 7.74 -9.04
C LYS A 230 -11.42 6.65 -8.59
N VAL A 231 -12.39 7.00 -7.75
CA VAL A 231 -13.48 6.08 -7.39
C VAL A 231 -14.26 5.71 -8.66
N GLY A 232 -14.50 4.41 -8.86
CA GLY A 232 -15.09 3.84 -10.06
C GLY A 232 -14.07 3.38 -11.12
N ASP A 233 -12.81 3.83 -11.03
CA ASP A 233 -11.79 3.45 -12.02
C ASP A 233 -11.37 2.00 -11.87
N ARG A 234 -10.95 1.43 -13.00
CA ARG A 234 -10.40 0.07 -13.11
C ARG A 234 -9.07 0.11 -13.85
N ARG A 235 -8.04 -0.49 -13.26
CA ARG A 235 -6.67 -0.50 -13.79
C ARG A 235 -5.97 -1.82 -13.52
N ARG A 236 -5.21 -2.28 -14.50
CA ARG A 236 -4.37 -3.48 -14.38
C ARG A 236 -2.95 -3.10 -13.95
N PHE A 237 -2.47 -3.72 -12.89
CA PHE A 237 -1.09 -3.70 -12.46
C PHE A 237 -0.54 -5.13 -12.48
N GLY A 238 0.35 -5.44 -13.42
CA GLY A 238 0.89 -6.80 -13.58
C GLY A 238 -0.22 -7.84 -13.79
N ASN A 239 -0.34 -8.79 -12.85
CA ASN A 239 -1.32 -9.87 -12.88
C ASN A 239 -2.56 -9.59 -12.04
N ILE A 240 -2.65 -8.42 -11.41
CA ILE A 240 -3.82 -7.99 -10.64
C ILE A 240 -4.49 -6.82 -11.36
N GLU A 241 -5.80 -6.89 -11.43
CA GLU A 241 -6.64 -5.79 -11.84
C GLU A 241 -7.36 -5.23 -10.62
N VAL A 242 -7.25 -3.93 -10.42
CA VAL A 242 -7.80 -3.18 -9.31
C VAL A 242 -9.01 -2.40 -9.81
N THR A 243 -10.12 -2.48 -9.10
CA THR A 243 -11.27 -1.60 -9.29
C THR A 243 -11.54 -0.85 -7.99
N VAL A 244 -11.56 0.47 -8.04
CA VAL A 244 -11.87 1.31 -6.87
C VAL A 244 -13.39 1.39 -6.72
N LEU A 245 -13.93 0.83 -5.65
CA LEU A 245 -15.37 0.70 -5.49
C LEU A 245 -16.00 1.95 -4.87
N LYS A 246 -15.58 2.29 -3.65
CA LYS A 246 -16.14 3.37 -2.85
C LYS A 246 -15.26 3.68 -1.65
N VAL A 247 -15.55 4.80 -0.98
CA VAL A 247 -14.96 5.14 0.32
C VAL A 247 -16.09 5.24 1.33
N THR A 248 -15.95 4.55 2.45
CA THR A 248 -16.96 4.58 3.51
C THR A 248 -16.35 4.98 4.86
N ARG A 249 -17.21 5.39 5.79
CA ARG A 249 -16.85 5.60 7.19
C ARG A 249 -17.63 4.63 8.07
N GLY A 250 -16.95 3.87 8.92
CA GLY A 250 -17.59 2.92 9.80
C GLY A 250 -16.60 2.21 10.73
N GLU A 251 -17.13 1.49 11.71
CA GLU A 251 -16.32 0.77 12.70
C GLU A 251 -15.68 -0.49 12.09
N ILE A 252 -14.52 -0.88 12.61
CA ILE A 252 -13.88 -2.16 12.29
C ILE A 252 -14.39 -3.19 13.27
N GLN A 253 -15.01 -4.25 12.74
CA GLN A 253 -15.37 -5.43 13.50
C GLN A 253 -14.18 -6.40 13.54
N PHE A 254 -14.05 -7.13 14.64
CA PHE A 254 -12.97 -8.10 14.84
C PHE A 254 -13.55 -9.52 14.93
N ARG A 255 -12.81 -10.49 14.40
CA ARG A 255 -13.12 -11.91 14.54
C ARG A 255 -11.92 -12.60 15.17
N HIS A 256 -12.13 -13.41 16.20
CA HIS A 256 -11.04 -14.17 16.79
C HIS A 256 -10.60 -15.30 15.84
N PHE A 257 -9.28 -15.46 15.64
CA PHE A 257 -8.71 -16.38 14.65
C PHE A 257 -9.11 -17.85 14.90
N ALA A 258 -9.13 -18.29 16.16
CA ALA A 258 -9.32 -19.70 16.53
C ALA A 258 -10.70 -20.03 17.12
N ASP A 259 -11.49 -19.03 17.51
CA ASP A 259 -12.66 -19.24 18.37
C ASP A 259 -13.76 -18.25 18.03
N ALA A 260 -14.75 -18.69 17.25
CA ALA A 260 -15.85 -17.84 16.81
C ALA A 260 -16.75 -17.36 17.97
N SER A 261 -16.64 -17.94 19.17
CA SER A 261 -17.42 -17.51 20.33
C SER A 261 -16.84 -16.26 21.01
N LYS A 262 -15.57 -15.94 20.76
CA LYS A 262 -14.92 -14.75 21.32
C LYS A 262 -15.23 -13.52 20.48
N SER A 263 -15.79 -12.50 21.12
CA SER A 263 -16.03 -11.19 20.54
C SER A 263 -15.12 -10.12 21.17
N ARG A 264 -14.82 -9.09 20.39
CA ARG A 264 -14.08 -7.91 20.82
C ARG A 264 -14.91 -6.69 20.42
N LEU A 265 -14.86 -5.65 21.25
CA LEU A 265 -15.52 -4.38 20.94
C LEU A 265 -15.03 -3.84 19.58
N PRO A 266 -15.94 -3.33 18.74
CA PRO A 266 -15.56 -2.64 17.51
C PRO A 266 -14.60 -1.47 17.77
N SER A 267 -13.87 -1.08 16.73
CA SER A 267 -13.04 0.15 16.78
C SER A 267 -13.90 1.41 16.80
N ALA A 268 -13.30 2.56 17.09
CA ALA A 268 -13.93 3.82 16.71
C ALA A 268 -14.13 3.89 15.18
N PRO A 269 -15.04 4.74 14.66
CA PRO A 269 -15.24 4.89 13.23
C PRO A 269 -13.94 5.25 12.49
N VAL A 270 -13.62 4.52 11.43
CA VAL A 270 -12.48 4.77 10.54
C VAL A 270 -12.97 5.02 9.11
N LEU A 271 -12.09 5.54 8.25
CA LEU A 271 -12.33 5.51 6.82
C LEU A 271 -11.88 4.16 6.24
N LYS A 272 -12.65 3.66 5.27
CA LYS A 272 -12.37 2.41 4.55
C LYS A 272 -12.40 2.68 3.04
N LEU A 273 -11.28 2.46 2.37
CA LEU A 273 -11.21 2.44 0.92
C LEU A 273 -11.52 1.03 0.41
N TRP A 274 -12.66 0.85 -0.26
CA TRP A 274 -13.07 -0.44 -0.80
C TRP A 274 -12.50 -0.66 -2.20
N LEU A 275 -11.84 -1.79 -2.39
CA LEU A 275 -11.17 -2.19 -3.61
C LEU A 275 -11.59 -3.60 -4.01
N ARG A 276 -11.83 -3.82 -5.30
CA ARG A 276 -11.97 -5.17 -5.87
C ARG A 276 -10.67 -5.54 -6.57
N PHE A 277 -10.08 -6.65 -6.19
CA PHE A 277 -8.97 -7.24 -6.91
C PHE A 277 -9.45 -8.42 -7.73
N LYS A 278 -9.05 -8.45 -8.99
CA LYS A 278 -9.22 -9.58 -9.88
C LYS A 278 -7.85 -10.10 -10.30
N ASN A 279 -7.61 -11.39 -10.10
CA ASN A 279 -6.42 -12.03 -10.62
C ASN A 279 -6.63 -12.34 -12.11
N VAL A 280 -5.85 -11.69 -12.96
CA VAL A 280 -5.89 -11.85 -14.42
C VAL A 280 -4.71 -12.67 -14.96
N SER A 281 -3.95 -13.31 -14.07
CA SER A 281 -2.98 -14.33 -14.48
C SER A 281 -3.67 -15.58 -15.03
N LYS A 282 -2.88 -16.47 -15.64
CA LYS A 282 -3.35 -17.77 -16.14
C LYS A 282 -3.02 -18.92 -15.18
N ASP A 283 -2.00 -18.73 -14.36
CA ASP A 283 -1.26 -19.80 -13.69
C ASP A 283 -0.75 -19.44 -12.29
N GLN A 284 -0.90 -18.18 -11.85
CA GLN A 284 -0.40 -17.74 -10.56
C GLN A 284 -1.55 -17.56 -9.57
N GLU A 285 -1.44 -18.12 -8.38
CA GLU A 285 -2.26 -17.70 -7.24
C GLU A 285 -1.57 -16.50 -6.58
N ILE A 286 -2.31 -15.41 -6.33
CA ILE A 286 -1.73 -14.15 -5.83
C ILE A 286 -2.58 -13.61 -4.70
N ALA A 287 -1.98 -13.37 -3.53
CA ALA A 287 -2.57 -12.57 -2.45
C ALA A 287 -2.21 -11.10 -2.67
N PRO A 288 -3.13 -10.24 -3.16
CA PRO A 288 -2.80 -8.86 -3.51
C PRO A 288 -2.52 -7.99 -2.28
N LEU A 289 -3.12 -8.37 -1.15
CA LEU A 289 -3.00 -7.72 0.15
C LEU A 289 -2.81 -8.81 1.21
N ASP A 290 -1.82 -8.61 2.05
CA ASP A 290 -1.53 -9.41 3.24
C ASP A 290 -1.37 -8.49 4.46
N ASP A 291 -1.25 -9.12 5.62
CA ASP A 291 -1.03 -8.43 6.89
C ASP A 291 0.23 -7.55 6.87
N GLN A 292 1.31 -8.03 6.25
CA GLN A 292 2.57 -7.31 6.12
C GLN A 292 2.40 -6.07 5.26
N LEU A 293 1.92 -6.16 4.02
CA LEU A 293 1.76 -5.00 3.15
C LEU A 293 0.80 -3.97 3.74
N LEU A 294 -0.28 -4.43 4.40
CA LEU A 294 -1.30 -3.54 4.95
C LEU A 294 -0.84 -2.77 6.18
N PHE A 295 -0.22 -3.45 7.14
CA PHE A 295 0.01 -2.89 8.48
C PHE A 295 1.46 -2.57 8.77
N THR A 296 2.36 -2.84 7.83
CA THR A 296 3.77 -2.54 8.02
C THR A 296 4.05 -1.04 8.08
N ARG A 297 4.83 -0.66 9.09
CA ARG A 297 5.26 0.71 9.40
C ARG A 297 6.76 0.75 9.61
N ALA A 298 7.40 1.86 9.27
CA ALA A 298 8.78 2.14 9.63
C ALA A 298 8.87 3.43 10.45
N GLY A 299 9.65 3.40 11.52
CA GLY A 299 9.87 4.55 12.39
C GLY A 299 10.56 4.09 13.68
N LYS A 300 11.35 4.96 14.29
CA LYS A 300 12.01 4.66 15.58
C LYS A 300 11.06 4.89 16.76
N ASP A 301 10.13 5.82 16.59
CA ASP A 301 9.18 6.25 17.61
C ASP A 301 7.76 6.32 17.03
N ARG A 302 6.75 6.24 17.90
CA ARG A 302 5.33 6.23 17.55
C ARG A 302 4.87 7.45 16.78
N PHE A 303 5.52 8.59 17.03
CA PHE A 303 5.26 9.85 16.34
C PHE A 303 6.00 9.98 15.00
N SER A 304 6.91 9.06 14.69
CA SER A 304 7.70 9.04 13.46
C SER A 304 7.31 7.92 12.51
N TYR A 305 6.21 7.21 12.78
CA TYR A 305 5.77 6.12 11.93
C TYR A 305 5.42 6.64 10.54
N ARG A 306 6.04 6.02 9.55
CA ARG A 306 5.71 6.15 8.14
C ARG A 306 5.21 4.81 7.63
N SER A 307 4.28 4.88 6.69
CA SER A 307 3.76 3.71 5.99
C SER A 307 3.65 4.06 4.51
N ASN A 308 3.68 3.05 3.66
CA ASN A 308 3.35 3.22 2.24
C ASN A 308 1.82 3.36 2.04
N GLN A 309 1.02 3.04 3.06
CA GLN A 309 -0.43 3.15 3.04
C GLN A 309 -0.89 4.29 3.94
N PHE A 310 -1.36 5.37 3.31
CA PHE A 310 -1.82 6.56 4.00
C PHE A 310 -2.82 7.33 3.15
N VAL A 311 -3.58 8.18 3.82
CA VAL A 311 -4.43 9.20 3.22
C VAL A 311 -4.01 10.59 3.70
N MET A 312 -4.04 11.55 2.80
CA MET A 312 -3.74 12.95 3.07
C MET A 312 -4.54 13.86 2.15
N ARG A 313 -4.45 15.17 2.37
CA ARG A 313 -5.00 16.15 1.43
C ARG A 313 -4.13 16.26 0.19
N ALA A 314 -4.76 16.33 -0.97
CA ALA A 314 -4.06 16.33 -2.26
C ALA A 314 -3.13 17.55 -2.42
N GLU A 315 -3.55 18.72 -1.95
CA GLU A 315 -2.77 19.96 -2.00
C GLU A 315 -1.52 19.92 -1.11
N GLN A 316 -1.49 19.02 -0.12
CA GLN A 316 -0.37 18.89 0.80
C GLN A 316 0.68 17.88 0.33
N LYS A 317 0.47 17.18 -0.81
CA LYS A 317 1.38 16.11 -1.30
C LYS A 317 2.84 16.57 -1.44
N ALA A 318 3.07 17.81 -1.87
CA ALA A 318 4.42 18.34 -2.05
C ALA A 318 5.12 18.67 -0.72
N ASN A 319 4.39 18.78 0.39
CA ASN A 319 4.91 19.12 1.70
C ASN A 319 5.32 17.85 2.48
N GLN A 320 6.60 17.73 2.82
CA GLN A 320 7.14 16.59 3.54
C GLN A 320 6.63 16.47 4.99
N ASP A 321 6.25 17.61 5.59
CA ASP A 321 5.75 17.73 6.96
C ASP A 321 4.22 17.76 7.02
N ALA A 322 3.55 17.52 5.90
CA ALA A 322 2.11 17.40 5.85
C ALA A 322 1.61 16.30 6.79
N LYS A 323 0.53 16.59 7.51
CA LYS A 323 -0.14 15.61 8.36
C LYS A 323 -0.83 14.58 7.46
N ARG A 324 -0.72 13.31 7.86
CA ARG A 324 -1.19 12.14 7.11
C ARG A 324 -1.78 11.14 8.08
N VAL A 325 -2.85 10.50 7.65
CA VAL A 325 -3.52 9.44 8.40
C VAL A 325 -3.08 8.11 7.78
N ILE A 326 -2.37 7.31 8.55
CA ILE A 326 -1.83 6.02 8.09
C ILE A 326 -2.90 4.92 8.17
N ALA A 327 -2.62 3.75 7.59
CA ALA A 327 -3.45 2.58 7.75
C ALA A 327 -3.62 2.16 9.22
N PHE A 328 -4.74 1.50 9.53
CA PHE A 328 -5.13 1.04 10.87
C PHE A 328 -3.99 0.27 11.57
N ASP A 329 -3.92 0.39 12.90
CA ASP A 329 -2.89 -0.28 13.69
C ASP A 329 -3.31 -1.70 14.06
N HIS A 330 -2.99 -2.65 13.19
CA HIS A 330 -3.24 -4.05 13.47
C HIS A 330 -1.95 -4.75 13.93
N ILE A 331 -2.01 -5.37 15.09
CA ILE A 331 -0.90 -6.16 15.63
C ILE A 331 -0.85 -7.49 14.87
N ILE A 332 0.14 -7.63 13.99
CA ILE A 332 0.42 -8.88 13.29
C ILE A 332 0.65 -10.01 14.32
N GLY A 333 -0.07 -11.12 14.15
CA GLY A 333 -0.03 -12.26 15.07
C GLY A 333 -0.89 -12.08 16.33
N SER A 334 -1.73 -11.05 16.41
CA SER A 334 -2.76 -11.01 17.44
C SER A 334 -3.78 -12.14 17.24
N GLY A 335 -4.48 -12.55 18.32
CA GLY A 335 -5.55 -13.55 18.21
C GLY A 335 -6.82 -13.05 17.50
N TRP A 336 -6.80 -11.84 16.95
CA TRP A 336 -7.93 -11.17 16.32
C TRP A 336 -7.59 -10.83 14.88
N ASP A 337 -8.51 -11.09 13.97
CA ASP A 337 -8.46 -10.65 12.58
C ASP A 337 -9.47 -9.53 12.35
N LEU A 338 -9.26 -8.71 11.32
CA LEU A 338 -10.27 -7.78 10.84
C LEU A 338 -11.40 -8.57 10.15
N ALA A 339 -12.63 -8.41 10.64
CA ALA A 339 -13.78 -9.06 10.04
C ALA A 339 -13.99 -8.58 8.60
N ASN A 340 -14.49 -9.48 7.74
CA ASN A 340 -14.76 -9.22 6.33
C ASN A 340 -13.54 -8.74 5.52
N LEU A 341 -12.32 -8.90 6.04
CA LEU A 341 -11.08 -8.63 5.33
C LEU A 341 -10.31 -9.94 5.13
N PRO A 342 -10.39 -10.56 3.94
CA PRO A 342 -9.76 -11.85 3.66
C PRO A 342 -8.26 -11.67 3.37
N LEU A 343 -7.50 -11.18 4.36
CA LEU A 343 -6.03 -11.11 4.30
C LEU A 343 -5.43 -12.50 4.09
N ASP A 344 -4.27 -12.55 3.43
CA ASP A 344 -3.46 -13.75 3.20
C ASP A 344 -4.12 -14.85 2.37
N LYS A 345 -5.35 -14.63 1.92
CA LYS A 345 -6.07 -15.56 1.05
C LYS A 345 -5.72 -15.25 -0.40
N PRO A 346 -4.92 -16.09 -1.08
CA PRO A 346 -4.61 -15.84 -2.47
C PRO A 346 -5.87 -15.91 -3.33
N LEU A 347 -5.83 -15.17 -4.44
CA LEU A 347 -6.80 -15.23 -5.52
C LEU A 347 -6.29 -16.19 -6.57
N ARG A 348 -7.11 -17.16 -6.99
CA ARG A 348 -6.81 -18.03 -8.13
C ARG A 348 -6.90 -17.27 -9.45
N PRO A 349 -6.29 -17.76 -10.54
CA PRO A 349 -6.51 -17.23 -11.88
C PRO A 349 -8.00 -17.02 -12.18
N GLY A 350 -8.39 -15.80 -12.57
CA GLY A 350 -9.76 -15.40 -12.86
C GLY A 350 -10.62 -15.01 -11.65
N GLU A 351 -10.20 -15.35 -10.42
CA GLU A 351 -10.94 -15.03 -9.19
C GLU A 351 -10.94 -13.52 -8.91
N SER A 352 -12.06 -13.03 -8.37
CA SER A 352 -12.19 -11.65 -7.89
C SER A 352 -12.68 -11.63 -6.46
N ARG A 353 -12.17 -10.69 -5.66
CA ARG A 353 -12.61 -10.52 -4.27
C ARG A 353 -12.49 -9.06 -3.83
N ASP A 354 -13.38 -8.67 -2.94
CA ASP A 354 -13.44 -7.33 -2.37
C ASP A 354 -12.62 -7.26 -1.07
N TYR A 355 -11.91 -6.15 -0.92
CA TYR A 355 -11.07 -5.81 0.21
C TYR A 355 -11.35 -4.37 0.62
N TYR A 356 -10.96 -4.01 1.83
CA TYR A 356 -10.90 -2.62 2.25
C TYR A 356 -9.55 -2.30 2.90
N VAL A 357 -9.10 -1.07 2.71
CA VAL A 357 -7.92 -0.50 3.38
C VAL A 357 -8.43 0.48 4.43
N PRO A 358 -8.33 0.15 5.73
CA PRO A 358 -8.80 1.03 6.80
C PRO A 358 -7.73 2.04 7.23
N THR A 359 -8.12 3.26 7.57
CA THR A 359 -7.27 4.25 8.26
C THR A 359 -7.16 3.94 9.76
N CYS A 360 -6.23 4.60 10.45
CA CYS A 360 -6.31 4.69 11.91
C CYS A 360 -7.51 5.54 12.36
N GLU A 361 -7.84 5.46 13.65
CA GLU A 361 -8.99 6.14 14.28
C GLU A 361 -8.74 7.63 14.50
N ASN A 362 -7.46 8.04 14.53
CA ASN A 362 -7.06 9.40 14.89
C ASN A 362 -7.05 10.32 13.67
N ASP A 363 -7.21 11.61 13.93
CA ASP A 363 -6.98 12.69 12.97
C ASP A 363 -7.86 12.65 11.71
N LEU A 364 -9.02 11.99 11.77
CA LEU A 364 -9.95 11.92 10.62
C LEU A 364 -10.60 13.26 10.30
N ASP A 365 -10.67 14.17 11.27
CA ASP A 365 -11.18 15.54 11.15
C ASP A 365 -10.37 16.40 10.16
N ILE A 366 -9.08 16.07 9.97
CA ILE A 366 -8.24 16.80 9.02
C ILE A 366 -8.53 16.41 7.57
N LEU A 367 -9.21 15.29 7.32
CA LEU A 367 -9.43 14.73 5.99
C LEU A 367 -10.66 15.36 5.31
N THR A 368 -10.52 16.62 4.90
CA THR A 368 -11.55 17.36 4.16
C THR A 368 -11.05 17.89 2.82
N GLY A 369 -11.96 18.07 1.86
CA GLY A 369 -11.65 18.58 0.54
C GLY A 369 -11.21 17.48 -0.43
N GLU A 370 -10.21 17.78 -1.27
CA GLU A 370 -9.62 16.80 -2.19
C GLU A 370 -8.61 15.93 -1.43
N LEU A 371 -8.86 14.62 -1.42
CA LEU A 371 -8.05 13.64 -0.72
C LEU A 371 -7.31 12.75 -1.71
N LEU A 372 -6.18 12.24 -1.23
CA LEU A 372 -5.31 11.32 -1.94
C LEU A 372 -4.96 10.18 -1.00
N TRP A 373 -5.27 8.95 -1.43
CA TRP A 373 -5.03 7.74 -0.68
C TRP A 373 -4.05 6.85 -1.42
N ARG A 374 -2.86 6.65 -0.86
CA ARG A 374 -1.84 5.75 -1.41
C ARG A 374 -2.05 4.32 -0.91
N VAL A 375 -1.98 3.36 -1.83
CA VAL A 375 -2.18 1.93 -1.55
C VAL A 375 -1.02 1.13 -2.11
N HIS A 376 -0.52 0.18 -1.32
CA HIS A 376 0.56 -0.75 -1.68
C HIS A 376 -0.02 -2.16 -1.85
N ILE A 377 0.14 -2.76 -3.04
CA ILE A 377 -0.35 -4.11 -3.32
C ILE A 377 0.72 -5.00 -3.94
N ARG A 378 0.57 -6.31 -3.77
CA ARG A 378 1.29 -7.32 -4.56
C ARG A 378 0.59 -7.52 -5.90
N LYS A 379 1.35 -7.45 -6.99
CA LYS A 379 0.86 -7.59 -8.37
C LYS A 379 1.23 -8.91 -9.06
N GLY A 380 1.98 -9.78 -8.38
CA GLY A 380 2.39 -11.09 -8.88
C GLY A 380 3.72 -11.55 -8.29
N TYR A 381 4.29 -12.60 -8.89
CA TYR A 381 5.58 -13.14 -8.49
C TYR A 381 6.54 -13.14 -9.68
N SER A 382 7.80 -12.83 -9.39
CA SER A 382 8.92 -12.96 -10.34
C SER A 382 9.19 -14.43 -10.67
N SER A 383 9.97 -14.70 -11.71
CA SER A 383 10.41 -16.06 -12.07
C SER A 383 11.19 -16.79 -10.97
N ARG A 384 11.74 -16.03 -10.00
CA ARG A 384 12.43 -16.57 -8.82
C ARG A 384 11.50 -16.84 -7.63
N GLY A 385 10.19 -16.65 -7.80
CA GLY A 385 9.19 -16.79 -6.74
C GLY A 385 9.10 -15.61 -5.78
N ASN A 386 9.91 -14.56 -5.93
CA ASN A 386 9.81 -13.36 -5.10
C ASN A 386 8.57 -12.56 -5.50
N GLY A 387 7.80 -12.08 -4.53
CA GLY A 387 6.68 -11.18 -4.79
C GLY A 387 7.14 -9.88 -5.44
N VAL A 388 6.28 -9.33 -6.27
CA VAL A 388 6.46 -8.04 -6.93
C VAL A 388 5.28 -7.16 -6.54
N THR A 389 5.58 -6.00 -6.00
CA THR A 389 4.58 -5.07 -5.49
C THR A 389 4.56 -3.78 -6.30
N THR A 390 3.57 -2.93 -6.08
CA THR A 390 3.41 -1.62 -6.72
C THR A 390 2.62 -0.68 -5.82
N LEU A 391 2.77 0.62 -6.04
CA LEU A 391 2.02 1.67 -5.36
C LEU A 391 1.13 2.39 -6.35
N PHE A 392 -0.10 2.68 -5.94
CA PHE A 392 -1.00 3.57 -6.68
C PHE A 392 -1.70 4.52 -5.72
N GLU A 393 -2.23 5.61 -6.26
CA GLU A 393 -2.96 6.63 -5.51
C GLU A 393 -4.40 6.68 -5.99
N VAL A 394 -5.33 6.84 -5.04
CA VAL A 394 -6.75 7.07 -5.31
C VAL A 394 -7.07 8.50 -4.92
N ARG A 395 -7.53 9.30 -5.88
CA ARG A 395 -7.98 10.68 -5.66
C ARG A 395 -9.49 10.75 -5.58
N PHE A 396 -10.01 11.43 -4.57
CA PHE A 396 -11.44 11.60 -4.37
C PHE A 396 -11.73 12.80 -3.47
N ASN A 397 -12.91 13.38 -3.62
CA ASN A 397 -13.37 14.43 -2.72
C ASN A 397 -13.99 13.84 -1.45
N SER A 398 -13.76 14.43 -0.28
CA SER A 398 -14.33 13.97 0.99
C SER A 398 -15.85 13.85 0.98
N ASN A 399 -16.55 14.57 0.09
CA ASN A 399 -18.00 14.52 -0.04
C ASN A 399 -18.54 13.19 -0.58
N VAL A 400 -17.69 12.34 -1.16
CA VAL A 400 -18.10 11.01 -1.64
C VAL A 400 -18.07 9.94 -0.54
N ILE A 401 -17.56 10.29 0.65
CA ILE A 401 -17.47 9.37 1.79
C ILE A 401 -18.90 9.12 2.29
N SER A 402 -19.30 7.86 2.30
CA SER A 402 -20.62 7.43 2.82
C SER A 402 -20.47 6.78 4.19
N ASP A 403 -21.32 7.12 5.14
CA ASP A 403 -21.34 6.42 6.43
C ASP A 403 -21.95 5.02 6.25
N GLU A 404 -21.35 4.01 6.89
CA GLU A 404 -21.88 2.65 6.92
C GLU A 404 -23.05 2.59 7.90
N ALA A 405 -24.13 1.89 7.54
CA ALA A 405 -25.19 1.60 8.48
C ALA A 405 -24.62 0.78 9.64
N ALA A 406 -24.81 1.29 10.86
CA ALA A 406 -24.36 0.66 12.09
C ALA A 406 -25.06 -0.68 12.36
#